data_AF-A0A954B1J1-F1
#
_entry.id   AF-A0A954B1J1-F1
#
_cell.length_a   1.000
_cell.length_b   1.000
_cell.length_c   1.000
_cell.angle_alpha   90.00
_cell.angle_beta   90.00
_cell.angle_gamma   90.00
#
_symmetry.space_group_name_H-M   'P 1'
#
loop_
_entity.id
_entity.type
_entity.pdbx_description
1 polymer ?
#
loop_
_entity_poly.entity_id
_entity_poly.type
_entity_poly.pdbx_seq_one_letter_code
_entity_poly.pdbx_strand_id
1 'polypeptide(L)' 'VSRPLFFYVKKQHIGTIPGLKEYAEFFVSDEVAGPDGPLAEYGLVSDPELSATQQMIEAEETMASGS' A
#
# COMPACT_ATOMS: atom_id res chain seq x y z
N VAL A 1 0.32 -19.74 -8.58
CA VAL A 1 -0.55 -18.63 -9.01
C VAL A 1 -0.75 -17.73 -7.81
N SER A 2 -0.31 -16.47 -7.86
CA SER A 2 -0.56 -15.47 -6.82
C SER A 2 -1.82 -14.66 -7.14
N ARG A 3 -2.38 -14.00 -6.12
CA ARG A 3 -3.51 -13.08 -6.25
C ARG A 3 -3.15 -11.79 -5.49
N PRO A 4 -3.48 -10.61 -6.03
CA PRO A 4 -3.23 -9.37 -5.32
C PRO A 4 -4.06 -9.28 -4.04
N LEU A 5 -3.43 -8.79 -2.98
CA LEU A 5 -4.07 -8.45 -1.72
C LEU A 5 -4.29 -6.93 -1.71
N PHE A 6 -5.50 -6.49 -1.39
CA PHE A 6 -5.84 -5.07 -1.40
C PHE A 6 -6.14 -4.56 0.02
N PHE A 7 -5.58 -3.39 0.34
CA PHE A 7 -6.03 -2.56 1.45
C PHE A 7 -7.04 -1.53 0.94
N TYR A 8 -8.21 -1.46 1.58
CA TYR A 8 -9.23 -0.49 1.24
C TYR A 8 -9.25 0.66 2.25
N VAL A 9 -8.77 1.82 1.83
CA VAL A 9 -8.75 3.04 2.63
C VAL A 9 -9.65 4.07 1.98
N LYS A 10 -10.56 4.68 2.77
CA LYS A 10 -11.38 5.80 2.28
C LYS A 10 -10.58 7.08 2.35
N LYS A 11 -10.45 7.79 1.22
CA LYS A 11 -9.74 9.08 1.16
C LYS A 11 -10.28 10.09 2.17
N GLN A 12 -11.58 10.12 2.41
CA GLN A 12 -12.22 11.01 3.39
C GLN A 12 -11.73 10.80 4.83
N HIS A 13 -11.08 9.66 5.14
CA HIS A 13 -10.55 9.37 6.46
C HIS A 13 -9.09 9.81 6.63
N ILE A 14 -8.39 10.12 5.54
CA ILE A 14 -7.04 10.70 5.60
C ILE A 14 -7.14 12.10 6.20
N GLY A 15 -6.31 12.41 7.20
CA GLY A 15 -6.33 13.67 7.94
C GLY A 15 -7.43 13.81 9.00
N THR A 16 -8.40 12.89 9.08
CA THR A 16 -9.41 12.84 10.16
C THR A 16 -9.16 11.71 11.15
N ILE A 17 -8.67 10.57 10.67
CA ILE A 17 -8.19 9.46 11.51
C ILE A 17 -6.67 9.61 11.67
N PRO A 18 -6.17 9.89 12.89
CA PRO A 18 -4.74 10.00 13.14
C PRO A 18 -4.01 8.70 12.80
N GLY A 19 -2.89 8.80 12.08
CA GLY A 19 -2.05 7.63 11.77
C GLY A 19 -2.51 6.79 10.57
N LEU A 20 -3.63 7.11 9.92
CA LEU A 20 -4.16 6.27 8.84
C LEU A 20 -3.29 6.34 7.57
N LYS A 21 -2.74 7.52 7.26
CA LYS A 21 -1.83 7.68 6.12
C LYS A 21 -0.52 6.94 6.37
N GLU A 22 0.03 7.15 7.56
CA GLU A 22 1.26 6.52 8.03
C GLU A 22 1.13 4.99 8.09
N TYR A 23 -0.04 4.48 8.48
CA TYR A 23 -0.34 3.04 8.41
C TYR A 23 -0.26 2.53 6.97
N ALA A 24 -0.89 3.22 6.02
CA ALA A 24 -0.86 2.81 4.62
C ALA A 24 0.57 2.85 4.06
N GLU A 25 1.31 3.92 4.32
CA GLU A 25 2.71 4.10 3.92
C GLU A 25 3.62 3.02 4.52
N PHE A 26 3.46 2.69 5.80
CA PHE A 26 4.23 1.65 6.46
C PHE A 26 4.06 0.29 5.77
N PHE A 27 2.83 -0.11 5.45
CA PHE A 27 2.55 -1.41 4.84
C PHE A 27 3.00 -1.53 3.39
N VAL A 28 3.25 -0.42 2.69
CA VAL A 28 3.81 -0.41 1.33
C VAL A 28 5.28 -0.03 1.28
N SER A 29 5.91 0.18 2.43
CA SER A 29 7.35 0.50 2.49
C SER A 29 8.20 -0.67 1.97
N ASP A 30 9.38 -0.37 1.44
CA ASP A 30 10.31 -1.39 0.95
C ASP A 30 10.73 -2.36 2.05
N GLU A 31 10.85 -1.87 3.29
CA GLU A 31 11.19 -2.68 4.46
C GLU A 31 10.10 -3.70 4.80
N VAL A 32 8.83 -3.42 4.51
CA VAL A 32 7.68 -4.28 4.86
C VAL A 32 7.23 -5.13 3.68
N ALA A 33 7.02 -4.52 2.51
CA ALA A 33 6.45 -5.15 1.32
C ALA A 33 7.49 -5.55 0.26
N GLY A 34 8.75 -5.16 0.43
CA GLY A 34 9.85 -5.56 -0.44
C GLY A 34 10.15 -7.07 -0.40
N PRO A 35 10.99 -7.56 -1.32
CA PRO A 35 11.27 -8.99 -1.49
C PRO A 35 11.92 -9.65 -0.27
N ASP A 36 12.63 -8.86 0.54
CA ASP A 36 13.29 -9.29 1.76
C ASP A 36 12.52 -8.86 3.03
N GLY A 37 11.29 -8.35 2.86
CA GLY A 37 10.46 -7.86 3.95
C GLY A 37 9.64 -8.96 4.66
N PRO A 38 9.07 -8.66 5.83
CA PRO A 38 8.25 -9.58 6.61
C PRO A 38 7.04 -10.11 5.82
N LEU A 39 6.45 -9.33 4.90
CA LEU A 39 5.35 -9.83 4.09
C LEU A 39 5.77 -10.99 3.17
N ALA A 40 7.00 -10.95 2.64
CA ALA A 40 7.58 -12.04 1.87
C ALA A 40 7.84 -13.27 2.75
N GLU A 41 8.36 -13.07 3.98
CA GLU A 41 8.52 -14.15 4.97
C GLU A 41 7.18 -14.82 5.34
N TYR A 42 6.09 -14.04 5.35
CA TYR A 42 4.73 -14.54 5.59
C TYR A 42 4.08 -15.18 4.36
N GLY A 43 4.80 -15.30 3.25
CA GLY A 43 4.35 -16.01 2.06
C GLY A 43 3.60 -15.14 1.06
N LEU A 44 3.63 -13.82 1.20
CA LEU A 44 3.20 -12.92 0.13
C LEU A 44 4.30 -12.78 -0.92
N VAL A 45 3.90 -12.36 -2.12
CA VAL A 45 4.83 -12.03 -3.21
C VAL A 45 4.85 -10.52 -3.33
N SER A 46 6.04 -9.93 -3.28
CA SER A 46 6.22 -8.48 -3.43
C SER A 46 5.69 -7.99 -4.77
N ASP A 47 5.03 -6.84 -4.72
CA ASP A 47 4.45 -6.22 -5.90
C ASP A 47 5.54 -5.59 -6.77
N PRO A 48 5.70 -5.97 -8.06
CA PRO A 48 6.63 -5.30 -8.96
C PRO A 48 6.28 -3.81 -9.19
N GLU A 49 5.02 -3.41 -8.95
CA GLU A 49 4.55 -2.03 -9.07
C GLU A 49 4.45 -1.30 -7.71
N LEU A 50 5.15 -1.80 -6.68
CA LEU A 50 5.11 -1.22 -5.33
C LEU A 50 5.40 0.29 -5.32
N SER A 51 6.36 0.75 -6.12
CA SER A 51 6.70 2.17 -6.22
C SER A 51 5.55 3.03 -6.77
N ALA A 52 4.75 2.51 -7.69
CA ALA A 52 3.56 3.22 -8.18
C ALA A 52 2.51 3.32 -7.06
N THR A 53 2.32 2.26 -6.29
CA THR A 53 1.41 2.26 -5.13
C THR A 53 1.85 3.26 -4.06
N GLN A 54 3.15 3.34 -3.75
CA GLN A 54 3.72 4.32 -2.83
C GLN A 54 3.40 5.76 -3.29
N GLN A 55 3.62 6.07 -4.58
CA GLN A 55 3.33 7.39 -5.15
C GLN A 55 1.84 7.74 -5.07
N MET A 56 0.94 6.78 -5.35
CA MET A 56 -0.51 6.99 -5.23
C MET A 56 -0.92 7.32 -3.78
N ILE A 57 -0.34 6.64 -2.79
CA ILE A 57 -0.62 6.89 -1.37
C ILE A 57 -0.12 8.27 -0.96
N GLU A 58 1.10 8.64 -1.36
CA GLU A 58 1.69 9.95 -1.08
C GLU A 58 0.83 11.08 -1.66
N ALA A 59 0.40 10.94 -2.91
CA ALA A 59 -0.47 11.86 -3.64
C ALA A 59 -1.95 11.80 -3.21
N GLU A 60 -2.32 10.86 -2.33
CA GLU A 60 -3.69 10.61 -1.87
C GLU A 60 -4.67 10.38 -3.05
N GLU A 61 -4.20 9.73 -4.11
CA GLU A 61 -4.99 9.39 -5.28
C GLU A 61 -5.83 8.13 -5.03
N THR A 62 -7.05 8.10 -5.56
CA THR A 62 -7.93 6.94 -5.40
C THR A 62 -7.81 6.03 -6.61
N MET A 63 -7.87 4.72 -6.41
CA MET A 63 -7.78 3.75 -7.53
C MET A 63 -8.87 3.92 -8.60
N ALA A 64 -9.95 4.64 -8.30
CA ALA A 64 -11.07 4.90 -9.22
C ALA A 64 -10.84 6.09 -10.16
N SER A 65 -9.80 6.92 -9.97
CA SER A 65 -9.55 8.07 -10.85
C SER A 65 -8.92 7.72 -12.20
N GLY A 66 -8.66 6.44 -12.47
CA GLY A 66 -8.05 5.94 -13.71
C GLY A 66 -8.98 5.18 -14.66
N SER A 67 -10.31 5.27 -14.49
CA SER A 67 -11.31 4.64 -15.39
C SER A 67 -12.27 5.66 -15.99
#